data_AF-A0A0B4G699-F1
#
_entry.id   AF-A0A0B4G699-F1
#
_cell.length_a   1.000
_cell.length_b   1.000
_cell.length_c   1.000
_cell.angle_alpha   90.00
_cell.angle_beta   90.00
_cell.angle_gamma   90.00
#
_symmetry.space_group_name_H-M   'P 1'
#
loop_
_entity.id
_entity.type
_entity.pdbx_description
1 polymer ?
#
loop_
_entity_poly.entity_id
_entity_poly.type
_entity_poly.pdbx_seq_one_letter_code
_entity_poly.pdbx_strand_id
1 'polypeptide(L)'
;MRELPEMVPHRDKGGNVEESLTHSIASVFCPSELRRRGYASRHMKDILYSDIGGQFYAGLGCLPRPENRHFVLPPAEMDKPAMAQLVGESELEALCLRDEDMIRKVMAAPSAARTRVVILSSRDHMLWHNRKEDFVTDYIFGKKPHAKNHHDEVKGHFRNVLYVLRLVVEGDETANKPYERQLPPLRDAYAEQAAALKTVLKAAQAEAAAWGLDEVNLWEASPLMKRLVEKSGLDATWVERQEDGIACARWASEGGDGADEPPFWLNNEYYAWC
;
A
#
# COMPACT_ATOMS: atom_id res chain seq x y z
N MET A 1 2.97 6.74 -22.32
CA MET A 1 2.86 5.85 -21.15
C MET A 1 4.19 5.11 -21.09
N ARG A 2 5.12 5.52 -20.21
CA ARG A 2 6.32 4.71 -19.95
C ARG A 2 5.89 3.69 -18.92
N GLU A 3 5.78 2.44 -19.35
CA GLU A 3 5.59 1.29 -18.49
C GLU A 3 6.81 1.22 -17.57
N LEU A 4 6.62 1.39 -16.27
CA LEU A 4 7.68 1.15 -15.30
C LEU A 4 7.62 -0.35 -14.99
N PRO A 5 8.68 -1.12 -15.31
CA PRO A 5 8.73 -2.52 -14.97
C PRO A 5 8.72 -2.69 -13.45
N GLU A 6 7.68 -3.35 -12.93
CA GLU A 6 7.61 -3.68 -11.51
C GLU A 6 8.33 -5.01 -11.26
N MET A 7 9.31 -4.99 -10.37
CA MET A 7 9.98 -6.21 -9.91
C MET A 7 9.14 -6.85 -8.82
N VAL A 8 8.63 -8.04 -9.10
CA VAL A 8 7.83 -8.84 -8.18
C VAL A 8 8.57 -10.12 -7.83
N PRO A 9 9.17 -10.19 -6.63
CA PRO A 9 9.65 -11.43 -6.07
C PRO A 9 8.46 -12.36 -5.80
N HIS A 10 8.56 -13.59 -6.28
CA HIS A 10 7.65 -14.67 -5.90
C HIS A 10 8.45 -15.90 -5.45
N ARG A 11 7.84 -16.73 -4.60
CA ARG A 11 8.46 -17.98 -4.14
C ARG A 11 7.62 -19.17 -4.56
N ASP A 12 8.26 -20.14 -5.21
CA ASP A 12 7.66 -21.42 -5.57
C ASP A 12 7.57 -22.38 -4.36
N LYS A 13 7.00 -23.57 -4.58
CA LYS A 13 6.90 -24.62 -3.54
C LYS A 13 8.27 -25.16 -3.11
N GLY A 14 9.29 -25.11 -3.97
CA GLY A 14 10.65 -25.58 -3.70
C GLY A 14 11.48 -24.59 -2.87
N GLY A 15 11.02 -23.35 -2.81
CA GLY A 15 11.63 -22.28 -2.06
C GLY A 15 12.59 -21.40 -2.82
N ASN A 16 12.58 -21.50 -4.14
CA ASN A 16 13.31 -20.59 -5.01
C ASN A 16 12.57 -19.25 -5.04
N VAL A 17 13.31 -18.17 -4.83
CA VAL A 17 12.79 -16.82 -5.04
C VAL A 17 13.10 -16.46 -6.49
N GLU A 18 12.06 -16.20 -7.26
CA GLU A 18 12.15 -15.75 -8.63
C GLU A 18 11.68 -14.31 -8.73
N GLU A 19 12.43 -13.52 -9.49
CA GLU A 19 12.02 -12.17 -9.84
C GLU A 19 11.28 -12.20 -11.16
N SER A 20 10.09 -11.62 -11.18
CA SER A 20 9.35 -11.40 -12.41
C SER A 20 9.16 -9.91 -12.66
N LEU A 21 9.19 -9.55 -13.94
CA LEU A 21 8.67 -8.29 -14.43
C LEU A 21 7.15 -8.40 -14.46
N THR A 22 6.43 -7.60 -13.69
CA THR A 22 4.99 -7.46 -13.83
C THR A 22 4.66 -6.12 -14.47
N HIS A 23 3.51 -6.06 -15.16
CA HIS A 23 2.94 -4.81 -15.63
C HIS A 23 1.64 -4.57 -14.86
N SER A 24 1.62 -3.53 -14.03
CA SER A 24 0.37 -3.09 -13.41
C SER A 24 -0.57 -2.51 -14.46
N ILE A 25 -1.82 -2.95 -14.42
CA ILE A 25 -2.86 -2.45 -15.32
C ILE A 25 -3.63 -1.34 -14.61
N ALA A 26 -3.53 -0.12 -15.14
CA ALA A 26 -4.21 1.06 -14.62
C ALA A 26 -5.14 1.70 -15.66
N SER A 27 -6.10 2.52 -15.19
CA SER A 27 -7.00 3.33 -16.04
C SER A 27 -7.80 2.53 -17.07
N VAL A 28 -8.25 1.33 -16.71
CA VAL A 28 -9.04 0.48 -17.61
C VAL A 28 -10.42 1.08 -17.84
N PHE A 29 -10.66 1.59 -19.04
CA PHE A 29 -11.95 2.17 -19.42
C PHE A 29 -12.49 1.51 -20.69
N CYS A 30 -13.80 1.27 -20.72
CA CYS A 30 -14.52 0.82 -21.91
C CYS A 30 -15.80 1.64 -22.07
N PRO A 31 -15.95 2.41 -23.16
CA PRO A 31 -17.19 3.12 -23.49
C PRO A 31 -18.39 2.19 -23.44
N SER A 32 -19.53 2.66 -22.94
CA SER A 32 -20.76 1.86 -22.74
C SER A 32 -21.15 1.05 -23.98
N GLU A 33 -21.07 1.66 -25.17
CA GLU A 33 -21.41 1.09 -26.48
C GLU A 33 -20.58 -0.17 -26.83
N LEU A 34 -19.38 -0.27 -26.25
CA LEU A 34 -18.36 -1.27 -26.55
C LEU A 34 -18.21 -2.33 -25.43
N ARG A 35 -18.95 -2.20 -24.33
CA ARG A 35 -18.93 -3.15 -23.21
C ARG A 35 -19.48 -4.52 -23.63
N ARG A 36 -19.13 -5.56 -22.85
CA ARG A 36 -19.55 -6.97 -23.05
C ARG A 36 -19.13 -7.61 -24.39
N ARG A 37 -18.15 -7.02 -25.08
CA ARG A 37 -17.55 -7.57 -26.32
C ARG A 37 -16.19 -8.26 -26.10
N GLY A 38 -15.81 -8.51 -24.83
CA GLY A 38 -14.57 -9.18 -24.49
C GLY A 38 -13.30 -8.31 -24.61
N TYR A 39 -13.42 -6.98 -24.65
CA TYR A 39 -12.24 -6.11 -24.72
C TYR A 39 -11.43 -6.07 -23.42
N ALA A 40 -12.10 -6.06 -22.26
CA ALA A 40 -11.42 -6.06 -20.96
C ALA A 40 -10.58 -7.34 -20.78
N SER A 41 -11.13 -8.51 -21.10
CA SER A 41 -10.45 -9.80 -20.94
C SER A 41 -9.18 -9.95 -21.77
N ARG A 42 -9.05 -9.23 -22.89
CA ARG A 42 -7.82 -9.26 -23.72
C ARG A 42 -6.64 -8.52 -23.10
N HIS A 43 -6.91 -7.58 -22.19
CA HIS A 43 -5.87 -6.76 -21.57
C HIS A 43 -5.40 -7.31 -20.21
N MET A 44 -6.15 -8.23 -19.58
CA MET A 44 -5.85 -8.74 -18.24
C MET A 44 -4.78 -9.84 -18.27
N LYS A 45 -3.56 -9.53 -17.83
CA LYS A 45 -2.47 -10.50 -17.77
C LYS A 45 -1.86 -10.70 -16.39
N ASP A 46 -1.73 -9.64 -15.58
CA ASP A 46 -0.89 -9.70 -14.38
C ASP A 46 -1.62 -9.22 -13.09
N ILE A 47 -1.11 -8.17 -12.48
CA ILE A 47 -1.54 -7.57 -11.23
C ILE A 47 -2.31 -6.27 -11.50
N LEU A 48 -3.35 -6.01 -10.71
CA LEU A 48 -4.08 -4.75 -10.72
C LEU A 48 -4.68 -4.44 -9.35
N TYR A 49 -5.11 -3.20 -9.20
CA TYR A 49 -5.93 -2.75 -8.09
C TYR A 49 -7.27 -2.28 -8.64
N SER A 50 -8.36 -2.92 -8.21
CA SER A 50 -9.69 -2.62 -8.71
C SER A 50 -10.33 -1.49 -7.91
N ASP A 51 -10.78 -0.46 -8.61
CA ASP A 51 -11.63 0.62 -8.08
C ASP A 51 -13.12 0.41 -8.38
N ILE A 52 -13.49 -0.84 -8.69
CA ILE A 52 -14.89 -1.26 -8.97
C ILE A 52 -15.22 -2.57 -8.24
N GLY A 53 -14.47 -2.87 -7.18
CA GLY A 53 -14.57 -4.08 -6.38
C GLY A 53 -13.90 -5.31 -6.99
N GLY A 54 -13.78 -6.37 -6.18
CA GLY A 54 -13.05 -7.58 -6.59
C GLY A 54 -13.79 -8.49 -7.58
N GLN A 55 -15.12 -8.39 -7.67
CA GLN A 55 -15.93 -9.36 -8.42
C GLN A 55 -15.76 -9.27 -9.94
N PHE A 56 -15.60 -8.06 -10.48
CA PHE A 56 -15.50 -7.86 -11.92
C PHE A 56 -14.26 -8.56 -12.50
N TYR A 57 -13.10 -8.33 -11.88
CA TYR A 57 -11.83 -8.89 -12.33
C TYR A 57 -11.67 -10.37 -11.97
N ALA A 58 -12.31 -10.84 -10.88
CA ALA A 58 -12.42 -12.26 -10.57
C ALA A 58 -13.02 -13.05 -11.75
N GLY A 59 -14.09 -12.51 -12.37
CA GLY A 59 -14.70 -13.09 -13.57
C GLY A 59 -13.79 -13.11 -14.81
N LEU A 60 -12.68 -12.38 -14.79
CA LEU A 60 -11.66 -12.36 -15.84
C LEU A 60 -10.40 -13.17 -15.48
N GLY A 61 -10.42 -13.88 -14.35
CA GLY A 61 -9.31 -14.71 -13.85
C GLY A 61 -8.28 -13.95 -13.00
N CYS A 62 -8.49 -12.68 -12.70
CA CYS A 62 -7.66 -11.93 -11.75
C CYS A 62 -8.31 -12.04 -10.37
N LEU A 63 -7.78 -12.92 -9.52
CA LEU A 63 -8.40 -13.25 -8.24
C LEU A 63 -8.12 -12.14 -7.22
N PRO A 64 -9.15 -11.59 -6.55
CA PRO A 64 -8.97 -10.58 -5.54
C PRO A 64 -8.33 -11.20 -4.29
N ARG A 65 -7.47 -10.42 -3.64
CA ARG A 65 -6.98 -10.73 -2.31
C ARG A 65 -8.16 -10.79 -1.34
N PRO A 66 -8.24 -11.80 -0.45
CA PRO A 66 -9.38 -11.95 0.46
C PRO A 66 -9.57 -10.80 1.45
N GLU A 67 -8.48 -10.14 1.86
CA GLU A 67 -8.49 -9.02 2.80
C GLU A 67 -7.75 -7.83 2.19
N ASN A 68 -8.31 -6.63 2.28
CA ASN A 68 -7.76 -5.36 1.83
C ASN A 68 -8.04 -4.31 2.90
N ARG A 69 -7.20 -4.26 3.94
CA ARG A 69 -7.48 -3.46 5.14
C ARG A 69 -6.60 -2.23 5.23
N HIS A 70 -7.11 -1.21 5.91
CA HIS A 70 -6.34 -0.03 6.28
C HIS A 70 -6.84 0.57 7.58
N PHE A 71 -6.02 1.43 8.17
CA PHE A 71 -6.50 2.43 9.12
C PHE A 71 -6.93 3.70 8.40
N VAL A 72 -8.03 4.28 8.88
CA VAL A 72 -8.49 5.63 8.56
C VAL A 72 -8.35 6.47 9.82
N LEU A 73 -7.66 7.61 9.73
CA LEU A 73 -7.54 8.59 10.81
C LEU A 73 -8.06 9.94 10.32
N PRO A 74 -8.85 10.68 11.12
CA PRO A 74 -9.27 12.02 10.75
C PRO A 74 -8.09 13.01 10.81
N PRO A 75 -8.14 14.12 10.06
CA PRO A 75 -7.20 15.23 10.23
C PRO A 75 -7.29 15.78 11.66
N ALA A 76 -6.17 16.31 12.16
CA ALA A 76 -6.13 16.93 13.48
C ALA A 76 -5.33 18.22 13.44
N GLU A 77 -5.96 19.34 13.83
CA GLU A 77 -5.26 20.61 13.97
C GLU A 77 -4.31 20.56 15.16
N MET A 78 -3.02 20.52 14.87
CA MET A 78 -1.98 20.56 15.90
C MET A 78 -0.63 20.99 15.32
N ASP A 79 0.26 21.46 16.19
CA ASP A 79 1.66 21.64 15.82
C ASP A 79 2.27 20.31 15.40
N LYS A 80 3.03 20.35 14.29
CA LYS A 80 3.77 19.19 13.82
C LYS A 80 4.70 18.70 14.93
N PRO A 81 4.65 17.41 15.31
CA PRO A 81 5.53 16.88 16.34
C PRO A 81 7.01 17.08 15.97
N ALA A 82 7.76 17.77 16.84
CA ALA A 82 9.18 18.10 16.58
C ALA A 82 10.09 16.87 16.42
N MET A 83 9.67 15.72 16.94
CA MET A 83 10.41 14.44 16.81
C MET A 83 10.21 13.75 15.45
N ALA A 84 9.20 14.15 14.66
CA ALA A 84 8.99 13.60 13.33
C ALA A 84 9.89 14.31 12.32
N GLN A 85 10.85 13.59 11.76
CA GLN A 85 11.70 14.09 10.68
C GLN A 85 11.05 13.80 9.32
N LEU A 86 11.12 14.78 8.42
CA LEU A 86 10.67 14.61 7.05
C LEU A 86 11.68 13.74 6.29
N VAL A 87 11.19 12.73 5.58
CA VAL A 87 12.01 11.94 4.66
C VAL A 87 12.17 12.73 3.35
N GLY A 88 13.40 13.13 3.04
CA GLY A 88 13.71 13.82 1.79
C GLY A 88 13.92 12.88 0.60
N GLU A 89 13.81 13.38 -0.63
CA GLU A 89 14.09 12.60 -1.85
C GLU A 89 15.48 11.93 -1.83
N SER A 90 16.48 12.59 -1.22
CA SER A 90 17.85 12.07 -1.10
C SER A 90 17.99 10.83 -0.22
N GLU A 91 17.04 10.60 0.68
CA GLU A 91 17.06 9.47 1.62
C GLU A 91 16.29 8.26 1.07
N LEU A 92 15.42 8.47 0.07
CA LEU A 92 14.54 7.43 -0.48
C LEU A 92 15.32 6.22 -0.98
N GLU A 93 16.41 6.42 -1.71
CA GLU A 93 17.19 5.31 -2.27
C GLU A 93 17.72 4.38 -1.16
N ALA A 94 18.33 4.95 -0.12
CA ALA A 94 18.87 4.19 0.99
C ALA A 94 17.78 3.52 1.85
N LEU A 95 16.59 4.12 1.92
CA LEU A 95 15.43 3.50 2.59
C LEU A 95 14.87 2.34 1.78
N CYS A 96 14.65 2.53 0.48
CA CYS A 96 14.17 1.50 -0.45
C CYS A 96 15.10 0.29 -0.48
N LEU A 97 16.42 0.49 -0.54
CA LEU A 97 17.40 -0.61 -0.54
C LEU A 97 17.39 -1.39 0.77
N ARG A 98 17.24 -0.72 1.92
CA ARG A 98 17.11 -1.38 3.22
C ARG A 98 15.81 -2.18 3.30
N ASP A 99 14.72 -1.62 2.80
CA ASP A 99 13.41 -2.28 2.77
C ASP A 99 13.44 -3.53 1.89
N GLU A 100 14.03 -3.41 0.70
CA GLU A 100 14.22 -4.49 -0.24
C GLU A 100 15.05 -5.64 0.36
N ASP A 101 16.19 -5.35 1.03
CA ASP A 101 16.99 -6.38 1.69
C ASP A 101 16.20 -7.13 2.77
N MET A 102 15.40 -6.42 3.57
CA MET A 102 14.50 -7.04 4.56
C MET A 102 13.45 -7.95 3.89
N ILE A 103 12.79 -7.45 2.84
CA ILE A 103 11.75 -8.21 2.12
C ILE A 103 12.35 -9.45 1.45
N ARG A 104 13.52 -9.33 0.81
CA ARG A 104 14.22 -10.45 0.17
C ARG A 104 14.55 -11.56 1.15
N LYS A 105 15.05 -11.21 2.34
CA LYS A 105 15.32 -12.18 3.41
C LYS A 105 14.06 -12.94 3.81
N VAL A 106 12.91 -12.26 3.93
CA VAL A 106 11.65 -12.92 4.29
C VAL A 106 11.06 -13.73 3.14
N MET A 107 11.21 -13.27 1.89
CA MET A 107 10.82 -14.00 0.70
C MET A 107 11.65 -15.28 0.51
N ALA A 108 12.92 -15.30 0.92
CA ALA A 108 13.76 -16.51 0.89
C ALA A 108 13.37 -17.53 1.97
N ALA A 109 12.88 -17.08 3.12
CA ALA A 109 12.52 -17.96 4.23
C ALA A 109 11.34 -18.91 3.89
N PRO A 110 11.34 -20.16 4.40
CA PRO A 110 10.20 -21.07 4.26
C PRO A 110 8.89 -20.49 4.77
N SER A 111 7.78 -20.86 4.13
CA SER A 111 6.44 -20.38 4.51
C SER A 111 5.39 -21.46 4.32
N ALA A 112 4.31 -21.39 5.11
CA ALA A 112 3.13 -22.22 4.93
C ALA A 112 2.27 -21.79 3.71
N ALA A 113 2.45 -20.55 3.22
CA ALA A 113 1.78 -20.08 2.02
C ALA A 113 2.37 -20.76 0.78
N ARG A 114 1.51 -21.32 -0.08
CA ARG A 114 1.91 -22.03 -1.31
C ARG A 114 2.65 -21.13 -2.28
N THR A 115 2.19 -19.89 -2.40
CA THR A 115 2.73 -18.86 -3.29
C THR A 115 2.61 -17.52 -2.57
N ARG A 116 3.67 -16.72 -2.60
CA ARG A 116 3.72 -15.37 -2.02
C ARG A 116 4.12 -14.38 -3.09
N VAL A 117 3.58 -13.17 -3.00
CA VAL A 117 3.85 -12.07 -3.92
C VAL A 117 4.08 -10.79 -3.13
N VAL A 118 4.99 -9.95 -3.59
CA VAL A 118 5.26 -8.61 -3.04
C VAL A 118 5.64 -7.67 -4.16
N ILE A 119 5.13 -6.44 -4.14
CA ILE A 119 5.64 -5.36 -4.99
C ILE A 119 6.73 -4.64 -4.19
N LEU A 120 7.92 -4.48 -4.77
CA LEU A 120 9.02 -3.79 -4.10
C LEU A 120 8.84 -2.27 -4.13
N SER A 121 9.09 -1.64 -3.00
CA SER A 121 9.10 -0.19 -2.80
C SER A 121 10.38 0.40 -3.39
N SER A 122 10.49 0.49 -4.72
CA SER A 122 11.67 1.06 -5.38
C SER A 122 11.71 2.59 -5.26
N ARG A 123 12.90 3.17 -5.45
CA ARG A 123 13.06 4.63 -5.55
C ARG A 123 12.16 5.23 -6.63
N ASP A 124 12.05 4.56 -7.77
CA ASP A 124 11.26 5.05 -8.89
C ASP A 124 9.75 5.00 -8.58
N HIS A 125 9.28 4.02 -7.80
CA HIS A 125 7.90 4.01 -7.29
C HIS A 125 7.62 5.21 -6.38
N MET A 126 8.50 5.44 -5.39
CA MET A 126 8.31 6.54 -4.46
C MET A 126 8.35 7.90 -5.16
N LEU A 127 9.28 8.07 -6.12
CA LEU A 127 9.35 9.27 -6.94
C LEU A 127 8.12 9.43 -7.84
N TRP A 128 7.61 8.35 -8.43
CA TRP A 128 6.39 8.43 -9.23
C TRP A 128 5.21 8.97 -8.40
N HIS A 129 5.00 8.46 -7.18
CA HIS A 129 3.97 8.94 -6.26
C HIS A 129 4.20 10.41 -5.89
N ASN A 130 5.42 10.77 -5.50
CA ASN A 130 5.75 12.16 -5.14
C ASN A 130 5.54 13.13 -6.31
N ARG A 131 5.93 12.77 -7.53
CA ARG A 131 5.77 13.64 -8.71
C ARG A 131 4.33 13.71 -9.18
N LYS A 132 3.54 12.64 -9.03
CA LYS A 132 2.09 12.67 -9.23
C LYS A 132 1.45 13.66 -8.26
N GLU A 133 1.83 13.61 -6.98
CA GLU A 133 1.32 14.53 -5.96
C GLU A 133 1.75 15.98 -6.24
N ASP A 134 3.02 16.23 -6.56
CA ASP A 134 3.51 17.55 -6.96
C ASP A 134 2.71 18.14 -8.12
N PHE A 135 2.40 17.33 -9.13
CA PHE A 135 1.63 17.77 -10.28
C PHE A 135 0.18 18.10 -9.91
N VAL A 136 -0.48 17.21 -9.16
CA VAL A 136 -1.89 17.39 -8.76
C VAL A 136 -2.04 18.59 -7.83
N THR A 137 -1.15 18.72 -6.83
CA THR A 137 -1.20 19.82 -5.85
C THR A 137 -0.84 21.17 -6.48
N ASP A 138 0.14 21.22 -7.38
CA ASP A 138 0.45 22.45 -8.14
C ASP A 138 -0.73 22.86 -9.02
N TYR A 139 -1.40 21.89 -9.65
CA TYR A 139 -2.56 22.15 -10.50
C TYR A 139 -3.79 22.62 -9.70
N ILE A 140 -4.08 21.99 -8.55
CA ILE A 140 -5.28 22.26 -7.74
C ILE A 140 -5.07 23.47 -6.82
N PHE A 141 -3.91 23.59 -6.19
CA PHE A 141 -3.62 24.57 -5.13
C PHE A 141 -2.56 25.61 -5.51
N GLY A 142 -1.98 25.54 -6.72
CA GLY A 142 -0.95 26.48 -7.17
C GLY A 142 0.37 26.39 -6.40
N LYS A 143 0.60 25.27 -5.67
CA LYS A 143 1.77 25.08 -4.82
C LYS A 143 2.15 23.60 -4.73
N LYS A 144 3.45 23.33 -4.58
CA LYS A 144 3.98 21.98 -4.33
C LYS A 144 4.26 21.73 -2.84
N PRO A 145 4.14 20.49 -2.36
CA PRO A 145 4.45 20.13 -0.98
C PRO A 145 5.96 20.22 -0.67
N HIS A 146 6.45 21.42 -0.34
CA HIS A 146 7.80 21.61 0.23
C HIS A 146 7.85 22.50 1.48
N ALA A 147 6.96 23.49 1.60
CA ALA A 147 6.73 24.26 2.83
C ALA A 147 5.35 24.90 2.78
N LYS A 148 4.67 24.92 3.93
CA LYS A 148 3.23 25.11 4.09
C LYS A 148 2.78 26.56 4.02
N ASN A 149 1.54 26.75 3.53
CA ASN A 149 0.48 27.69 3.97
C ASN A 149 -0.27 28.31 2.78
N HIS A 150 -1.45 27.76 2.47
CA HIS A 150 -2.58 28.54 1.91
C HIS A 150 -3.83 27.66 1.91
N HIS A 151 -4.94 28.18 2.43
CA HIS A 151 -6.25 27.57 2.35
C HIS A 151 -6.97 28.15 1.13
N ASP A 152 -7.22 27.33 0.12
CA ASP A 152 -8.26 27.62 -0.87
C ASP A 152 -9.25 26.46 -0.84
N GLU A 153 -10.51 26.76 -0.50
CA GLU A 153 -11.60 25.80 -0.47
C GLU A 153 -11.94 25.34 -1.90
N VAL A 154 -11.47 24.17 -2.30
CA VAL A 154 -11.93 23.53 -3.54
C VAL A 154 -13.21 22.76 -3.24
N LYS A 155 -14.36 23.32 -3.67
CA LYS A 155 -15.67 22.66 -3.54
C LYS A 155 -15.84 21.57 -4.60
N GLY A 156 -15.68 20.31 -4.19
CA GLY A 156 -16.06 19.12 -4.94
C GLY A 156 -16.22 17.92 -3.99
N HIS A 157 -17.27 17.10 -4.17
CA HIS A 157 -17.57 15.92 -3.34
C HIS A 157 -16.62 14.72 -3.61
N PHE A 158 -15.32 14.94 -3.67
CA PHE A 158 -14.33 13.86 -3.65
C PHE A 158 -13.68 13.88 -2.28
N ARG A 159 -13.64 12.73 -1.59
CA ARG A 159 -12.86 12.62 -0.34
C ARG A 159 -11.40 12.80 -0.71
N ASN A 160 -10.76 13.81 -0.14
CA ASN A 160 -9.34 14.07 -0.34
C ASN A 160 -8.56 13.36 0.77
N VAL A 161 -7.65 12.48 0.39
CA VAL A 161 -7.00 11.54 1.32
C VAL A 161 -5.49 11.74 1.31
N LEU A 162 -4.88 11.77 2.50
CA LEU A 162 -3.44 11.61 2.65
C LEU A 162 -3.11 10.13 2.78
N TYR A 163 -2.38 9.56 1.82
CA TYR A 163 -1.94 8.17 1.89
C TYR A 163 -0.54 8.07 2.47
N VAL A 164 -0.37 7.21 3.46
CA VAL A 164 0.96 6.78 3.92
C VAL A 164 1.47 5.74 2.93
N LEU A 165 2.51 6.10 2.15
CA LEU A 165 3.04 5.23 1.10
C LEU A 165 3.64 3.94 1.68
N ARG A 166 4.57 4.05 2.63
CA ARG A 166 5.23 2.94 3.33
C ARG A 166 5.48 3.30 4.79
N LEU A 167 5.21 2.37 5.71
CA LEU A 167 5.51 2.56 7.13
C LEU A 167 6.22 1.33 7.73
N VAL A 168 7.43 1.53 8.24
CA VAL A 168 8.24 0.47 8.87
C VAL A 168 8.44 0.78 10.34
N VAL A 169 8.18 -0.22 11.20
CA VAL A 169 8.50 -0.19 12.63
C VAL A 169 9.73 -1.06 12.86
N GLU A 170 10.83 -0.46 13.32
CA GLU A 170 12.07 -1.20 13.59
C GLU A 170 11.87 -2.24 14.70
N GLY A 171 12.38 -3.45 14.45
CA GLY A 171 12.22 -4.59 15.35
C GLY A 171 10.85 -5.27 15.29
N ASP A 172 9.99 -4.89 14.35
CA ASP A 172 8.72 -5.57 14.14
C ASP A 172 8.92 -6.94 13.47
N GLU A 173 8.99 -7.98 14.29
CA GLU A 173 9.10 -9.37 13.83
C GLU A 173 7.86 -9.89 13.10
N THR A 174 6.74 -9.16 13.14
CA THR A 174 5.47 -9.51 12.48
C THR A 174 5.34 -8.88 11.09
N ALA A 175 6.16 -7.87 10.78
CA ALA A 175 6.20 -7.24 9.48
C ALA A 175 6.73 -8.21 8.40
N ASN A 176 6.33 -7.97 7.15
CA ASN A 176 6.78 -8.71 5.97
C ASN A 176 6.50 -10.23 6.01
N LYS A 177 5.70 -10.75 6.96
CA LYS A 177 5.40 -12.18 7.11
C LYS A 177 3.91 -12.46 6.87
N PRO A 178 3.56 -13.69 6.45
CA PRO A 178 2.16 -14.13 6.52
C PRO A 178 1.66 -14.03 7.96
N TYR A 179 0.40 -13.64 8.15
CA TYR A 179 -0.23 -13.48 9.45
C TYR A 179 -0.12 -14.78 10.28
N GLU A 180 0.88 -14.87 11.15
CA GLU A 180 1.03 -15.97 12.10
C GLU A 180 -0.02 -15.84 13.22
N ARG A 181 -0.73 -16.93 13.53
CA ARG A 181 -1.88 -16.92 14.45
C ARG A 181 -1.53 -16.56 15.90
N GLN A 182 -0.25 -16.57 16.27
CA GLN A 182 0.19 -16.27 17.65
C GLN A 182 1.12 -15.07 17.64
N LEU A 183 0.56 -13.92 18.00
CA LEU A 183 1.35 -12.71 18.22
C LEU A 183 2.00 -12.80 19.60
N PRO A 184 3.31 -12.55 19.72
CA PRO A 184 3.94 -12.45 21.03
C PRO A 184 3.23 -11.35 21.83
N PRO A 185 3.05 -11.50 23.17
CA PRO A 185 2.44 -10.46 23.99
C PRO A 185 3.20 -9.14 23.80
N LEU A 186 2.47 -8.02 23.80
CA LEU A 186 3.10 -6.70 23.79
C LEU A 186 3.96 -6.58 25.04
N ARG A 187 5.28 -6.59 24.84
CA ARG A 187 6.27 -6.38 25.91
C ARG A 187 6.47 -4.88 26.08
N ASP A 188 6.88 -4.44 27.26
CA ASP A 188 7.32 -3.06 27.53
C ASP A 188 8.43 -2.60 26.57
N ALA A 189 9.15 -3.56 25.97
CA ALA A 189 10.17 -3.36 24.94
C ALA A 189 9.71 -2.58 23.70
N TYR A 190 8.39 -2.44 23.45
CA TYR A 190 7.86 -1.68 22.30
C TYR A 190 7.42 -0.25 22.64
N ALA A 191 7.69 0.24 23.85
CA ALA A 191 7.25 1.57 24.27
C ALA A 191 7.79 2.70 23.37
N GLU A 192 9.06 2.60 22.96
CA GLU A 192 9.69 3.57 22.07
C GLU A 192 9.06 3.54 20.67
N GLN A 193 8.87 2.34 20.10
CA GLN A 193 8.21 2.13 18.81
C GLN A 193 6.76 2.64 18.84
N ALA A 194 6.03 2.40 19.94
CA ALA A 194 4.68 2.90 20.12
C ALA A 194 4.64 4.44 20.12
N ALA A 195 5.58 5.07 20.82
CA ALA A 195 5.70 6.53 20.88
C ALA A 195 6.08 7.11 19.50
N ALA A 196 7.04 6.49 18.80
CA ALA A 196 7.46 6.89 17.45
C ALA A 196 6.33 6.74 16.43
N LEU A 197 5.65 5.59 16.41
CA LEU A 197 4.50 5.33 15.54
C LEU A 197 3.39 6.37 15.77
N LYS A 198 3.01 6.60 17.03
CA LYS A 198 2.02 7.62 17.39
C LYS A 198 2.44 9.02 16.94
N THR A 199 3.73 9.32 17.02
CA THR A 199 4.30 10.62 16.60
C THR A 199 4.20 10.80 15.09
N VAL A 200 4.56 9.78 14.31
CA VAL A 200 4.46 9.80 12.85
C VAL A 200 3.01 9.94 12.39
N LEU A 201 2.08 9.19 12.99
CA LEU A 201 0.65 9.28 12.64
C LEU A 201 0.07 10.66 12.98
N LYS A 202 0.44 11.26 14.11
CA LYS A 202 0.06 12.64 14.43
C LYS A 202 0.63 13.65 13.44
N ALA A 203 1.86 13.46 12.98
CA ALA A 203 2.45 14.31 11.95
C ALA A 203 1.66 14.22 10.64
N ALA A 204 1.18 13.02 10.27
CA ALA A 204 0.31 12.81 9.11
C ALA A 204 -1.07 13.46 9.30
N GLN A 205 -1.70 13.36 10.49
CA GLN A 205 -2.98 14.04 10.79
C GLN A 205 -2.85 15.57 10.72
N ALA A 206 -1.74 16.13 11.22
CA ALA A 206 -1.44 17.55 11.13
C ALA A 206 -1.11 18.00 9.70
N GLU A 207 -0.55 17.12 8.87
CA GLU A 207 -0.40 17.36 7.44
C GLU A 207 -1.75 17.41 6.75
N ALA A 208 -2.59 16.39 6.95
CA ALA A 208 -3.93 16.33 6.38
C ALA A 208 -4.77 17.56 6.72
N ALA A 209 -4.76 17.99 7.99
CA ALA A 209 -5.44 19.21 8.42
C ALA A 209 -4.92 20.47 7.70
N ALA A 210 -3.60 20.62 7.56
CA ALA A 210 -2.99 21.78 6.91
C ALA A 210 -3.28 21.87 5.40
N TRP A 211 -3.64 20.75 4.76
CA TRP A 211 -4.02 20.67 3.35
C TRP A 211 -5.54 20.60 3.14
N GLY A 212 -6.34 20.64 4.21
CA GLY A 212 -7.80 20.50 4.12
C GLY A 212 -8.24 19.14 3.59
N LEU A 213 -7.48 18.09 3.90
CA LEU A 213 -7.80 16.71 3.54
C LEU A 213 -8.77 16.10 4.57
N ASP A 214 -9.59 15.15 4.13
CA ASP A 214 -10.66 14.55 4.92
C ASP A 214 -10.17 13.43 5.85
N GLU A 215 -9.11 12.71 5.44
CA GLU A 215 -8.60 11.57 6.19
C GLU A 215 -7.15 11.22 5.84
N VAL A 216 -6.51 10.45 6.72
CA VAL A 216 -5.21 9.80 6.53
C VAL A 216 -5.45 8.30 6.43
N ASN A 217 -4.96 7.69 5.35
CA ASN A 217 -5.06 6.25 5.12
C ASN A 217 -3.70 5.55 5.25
N LEU A 218 -3.64 4.56 6.13
CA LEU A 218 -2.48 3.67 6.32
C LEU A 218 -2.87 2.24 5.93
N TRP A 219 -2.42 1.81 4.75
CA TRP A 219 -2.73 0.48 4.23
C TRP A 219 -1.88 -0.59 4.89
N GLU A 220 -2.46 -1.79 5.06
CA GLU A 220 -1.75 -3.01 5.45
C GLU A 220 -0.79 -2.89 6.64
N ALA A 221 -1.28 -2.32 7.73
CA ALA A 221 -0.54 -2.31 9.00
C ALA A 221 -0.24 -3.75 9.46
N SER A 222 1.02 -4.02 9.81
CA SER A 222 1.43 -5.28 10.40
C SER A 222 0.64 -5.58 11.69
N PRO A 223 0.59 -6.84 12.14
CA PRO A 223 -0.09 -7.19 13.39
C PRO A 223 0.44 -6.46 14.63
N LEU A 224 1.75 -6.22 14.74
CA LEU A 224 2.30 -5.41 15.81
C LEU A 224 1.82 -3.96 15.69
N MET A 225 1.97 -3.36 14.51
CA MET A 225 1.58 -1.99 14.24
C MET A 225 0.10 -1.76 14.54
N LYS A 226 -0.79 -2.67 14.10
CA LYS A 226 -2.22 -2.65 14.43
C LYS A 226 -2.47 -2.54 15.94
N ARG A 227 -1.84 -3.42 16.73
CA ARG A 227 -1.98 -3.38 18.20
C ARG A 227 -1.43 -2.10 18.81
N LEU A 228 -0.34 -1.56 18.27
CA LEU A 228 0.23 -0.30 18.74
C LEU A 228 -0.69 0.88 18.42
N VAL A 229 -1.29 0.94 17.24
CA VAL A 229 -2.29 1.95 16.87
C VAL A 229 -3.53 1.85 17.75
N GLU A 230 -4.08 0.66 17.96
CA GLU A 230 -5.26 0.45 18.83
C GLU A 230 -5.00 0.90 20.29
N LYS A 231 -3.77 0.77 20.79
CA LYS A 231 -3.37 1.22 22.13
C LYS A 231 -2.89 2.67 22.19
N SER A 232 -2.72 3.34 21.05
CA SER A 232 -2.16 4.69 20.99
C SER A 232 -3.13 5.75 21.53
N GLY A 233 -4.44 5.46 21.57
CA GLY A 233 -5.49 6.42 21.86
C GLY A 233 -5.73 7.44 20.73
N LEU A 234 -5.22 7.16 19.53
CA LEU A 234 -5.60 7.88 18.32
C LEU A 234 -7.02 7.46 17.90
N ASP A 235 -7.76 8.39 17.31
CA ASP A 235 -9.02 8.09 16.64
C ASP A 235 -8.71 7.41 15.30
N ALA A 236 -8.43 6.10 15.34
CA ALA A 236 -8.04 5.30 14.19
C ALA A 236 -9.05 4.16 13.97
N THR A 237 -9.71 4.16 12.82
CA THR A 237 -10.70 3.16 12.46
C THR A 237 -10.10 2.11 11.54
N TRP A 238 -10.25 0.82 11.87
CA TRP A 238 -9.82 -0.29 11.03
C TRP A 238 -10.92 -0.65 10.02
N VAL A 239 -10.65 -0.46 8.73
CA VAL A 239 -11.64 -0.60 7.65
C VAL A 239 -11.20 -1.69 6.67
N GLU A 240 -12.18 -2.47 6.20
CA GLU A 240 -12.04 -3.43 5.10
C GLU A 240 -12.55 -2.77 3.81
N ARG A 241 -11.70 -2.65 2.79
CA ARG A 241 -12.08 -2.12 1.48
C ARG A 241 -12.80 -3.20 0.68
N GLN A 242 -13.92 -2.84 0.05
CA GLN A 242 -14.68 -3.76 -0.83
C GLN A 242 -14.80 -3.27 -2.28
N GLU A 243 -14.63 -1.97 -2.51
CA GLU A 243 -14.84 -1.33 -3.81
C GLU A 243 -13.55 -0.73 -4.37
N ASP A 244 -12.85 0.08 -3.57
CA ASP A 244 -11.67 0.83 -4.03
C ASP A 244 -10.34 0.15 -3.68
N GLY A 245 -9.37 0.19 -4.60
CA GLY A 245 -8.01 -0.29 -4.36
C GLY A 245 -7.92 -1.76 -3.94
N ILE A 246 -8.74 -2.63 -4.55
CA ILE A 246 -8.76 -4.07 -4.25
C ILE A 246 -7.65 -4.77 -5.04
N ALA A 247 -6.63 -5.27 -4.35
CA ALA A 247 -5.53 -5.98 -4.98
C ALA A 247 -6.03 -7.28 -5.64
N CYS A 248 -5.76 -7.44 -6.93
CA CYS A 248 -6.13 -8.60 -7.73
C CYS A 248 -4.91 -9.10 -8.48
N ALA A 249 -4.71 -10.42 -8.49
CA ALA A 249 -3.62 -11.03 -9.24
C ALA A 249 -4.16 -12.17 -10.10
N ARG A 250 -3.71 -12.23 -11.34
CA ARG A 250 -3.83 -13.45 -12.16
C ARG A 250 -2.62 -14.32 -11.90
N TRP A 251 -2.83 -15.55 -11.47
CA TRP A 251 -1.76 -16.51 -11.24
C TRP A 251 -2.11 -17.84 -11.90
N ALA A 252 -1.34 -18.25 -12.90
CA ALA A 252 -1.50 -19.57 -13.48
C ALA A 252 -0.99 -20.61 -12.49
N SER A 253 -1.83 -21.57 -12.10
CA SER A 253 -1.37 -22.73 -11.36
C SER A 253 -0.45 -23.57 -12.26
N GLU A 254 0.83 -23.68 -11.90
CA GLU A 254 1.70 -24.64 -12.59
C GLU A 254 1.22 -26.07 -12.30
N GLY A 255 0.57 -26.68 -13.31
CA GLY A 255 0.47 -28.13 -13.47
C GLY A 255 -0.44 -28.91 -12.50
N GLY A 256 -1.67 -28.49 -12.22
CA GLY A 256 -2.60 -29.38 -11.51
C GLY A 256 -4.08 -29.01 -11.59
N ASP A 257 -4.94 -30.02 -11.47
CA ASP A 257 -6.42 -29.96 -11.41
C ASP A 257 -6.99 -29.23 -10.16
N GLY A 258 -6.18 -28.38 -9.51
CA GLY A 258 -6.60 -27.59 -8.36
C GLY A 258 -7.24 -26.28 -8.79
N ALA A 259 -8.17 -25.76 -7.97
CA ALA A 259 -8.70 -24.42 -8.18
C ALA A 259 -7.57 -23.38 -8.13
N ASP A 260 -7.63 -22.37 -8.99
CA ASP A 260 -6.72 -21.23 -8.91
C ASP A 260 -6.93 -20.52 -7.56
N GLU A 261 -5.89 -20.48 -6.73
CA GLU A 261 -5.88 -19.74 -5.46
C GLU A 261 -5.09 -18.43 -5.64
N PRO A 262 -5.56 -17.30 -5.11
CA PRO A 262 -4.80 -16.05 -5.16
C PRO A 262 -3.48 -16.21 -4.38
N PRO A 263 -2.37 -15.62 -4.85
CA PRO A 263 -1.12 -15.63 -4.10
C PRO A 263 -1.30 -14.87 -2.77
N PHE A 264 -0.49 -15.21 -1.77
CA PHE A 264 -0.45 -14.45 -0.54
C PHE A 264 0.33 -13.15 -0.77
N TRP A 265 -0.35 -12.01 -0.66
CA TRP A 265 0.25 -10.69 -0.80
C TRP A 265 0.92 -10.24 0.49
N LEU A 266 2.22 -9.97 0.41
CA LEU A 266 3.01 -9.30 1.43
C LEU A 266 3.08 -7.82 1.13
N ASN A 267 3.02 -6.98 2.17
CA ASN A 267 3.18 -5.53 2.10
C ASN A 267 2.32 -4.88 0.99
N ASN A 268 1.04 -5.23 0.93
CA ASN A 268 0.09 -4.63 0.00
C ASN A 268 -0.30 -3.19 0.43
N GLU A 269 0.70 -2.36 0.64
CA GLU A 269 0.59 -0.97 1.06
C GLU A 269 0.33 -0.07 -0.15
N TYR A 270 -0.01 1.20 0.11
CA TYR A 270 -0.50 2.10 -0.93
C TYR A 270 0.52 2.37 -2.04
N TYR A 271 1.83 2.29 -1.75
CA TYR A 271 2.86 2.49 -2.79
C TYR A 271 2.69 1.54 -4.00
N ALA A 272 2.08 0.38 -3.79
CA ALA A 272 1.85 -0.61 -4.83
C ALA A 272 0.68 -0.25 -5.77
N TRP A 273 -0.16 0.72 -5.39
CA TRP A 273 -1.24 1.24 -6.23
C TRP A 273 -0.76 2.45 -7.06
N CYS A 274 -0.60 2.29 -8.37
CA CYS A 274 -0.16 3.35 -9.29
C CYS A 274 -1.26 3.77 -10.29
#